data_AF-A0A7R9JPI0-F1
#
_entry.id   AF-A0A7R9JPI0-F1
#
_cell.length_a   1.000
_cell.length_b   1.000
_cell.length_c   1.000
_cell.angle_alpha   90.00
_cell.angle_beta   90.00
_cell.angle_gamma   90.00
#
_symmetry.space_group_name_H-M   'P 1'
#
loop_
_entity.id
_entity.type
_entity.pdbx_description
1 polymer ?
#
loop_
_entity_poly.entity_id
_entity_poly.type
_entity_poly.pdbx_seq_one_letter_code
_entity_poly.pdbx_strand_id
1 'polypeptide(L)'
;MTGRSRYFVSYIIQFQFHRALCQEAEIFDPNKRRLKPLHQCDIYKHTRAGNLFGRMLQMGSSRPWPDAMEVLTGQREMDASGLLDYFKPLSDWLQRENSRTNEPLDWLKGECGIR
;
A
#
# COMPACT_ATOMS: atom_id res chain seq x y z
N MET A 1 -6.12 1.51 -20.03
CA MET A 1 -5.55 0.25 -19.51
C MET A 1 -6.52 -0.90 -19.79
N THR A 2 -6.29 -1.67 -20.85
CA THR A 2 -7.06 -2.90 -21.14
C THR A 2 -6.09 -4.07 -21.12
N GLY A 3 -6.23 -4.97 -20.15
CA GLY A 3 -5.31 -6.10 -19.93
C GLY A 3 -5.09 -6.44 -18.45
N ARG A 4 -4.34 -7.51 -18.17
CA ARG A 4 -4.00 -7.98 -16.82
C ARG A 4 -3.28 -6.93 -15.97
N SER A 5 -2.62 -5.96 -16.60
CA SER A 5 -1.93 -4.84 -15.95
C SER A 5 -2.83 -3.99 -15.03
N ARG A 6 -4.15 -3.96 -15.27
CA ARG A 6 -5.10 -3.27 -14.37
C ARG A 6 -5.02 -3.76 -12.93
N TYR A 7 -4.80 -5.06 -12.74
CA TYR A 7 -4.72 -5.67 -11.42
C TYR A 7 -3.41 -5.31 -10.75
N PHE A 8 -2.29 -5.42 -11.47
CA PHE A 8 -0.98 -5.05 -10.94
C PHE A 8 -0.96 -3.59 -10.48
N VAL A 9 -1.45 -2.67 -11.31
CA VAL A 9 -1.58 -1.25 -10.96
C VAL A 9 -2.52 -1.06 -9.77
N SER A 10 -3.68 -1.74 -9.75
CA SER A 10 -4.62 -1.69 -8.64
C SER A 10 -3.95 -2.10 -7.32
N TYR A 11 -3.14 -3.17 -7.32
CA TYR A 11 -2.47 -3.64 -6.10
C TYR A 11 -1.43 -2.67 -5.55
N ILE A 12 -0.93 -1.73 -6.34
CA ILE A 12 -0.03 -0.68 -5.84
C ILE A 12 -0.87 0.52 -5.37
N ILE A 13 -1.73 1.04 -6.26
CA ILE A 13 -2.52 2.24 -6.01
C ILE A 13 -3.49 2.05 -4.83
N GLN A 14 -4.05 0.85 -4.62
CA GLN A 14 -4.96 0.61 -3.50
C GLN A 14 -4.31 0.93 -2.14
N PHE A 15 -3.02 0.64 -1.97
CA PHE A 15 -2.32 0.93 -0.71
C PHE A 15 -1.91 2.40 -0.63
N GLN A 16 -1.62 3.05 -1.75
CA GLN A 16 -1.38 4.50 -1.80
C GLN A 16 -2.64 5.27 -1.39
N PHE A 17 -3.80 4.87 -1.91
CA PHE A 17 -5.11 5.43 -1.54
C PHE A 17 -5.47 5.13 -0.09
N HIS A 18 -5.33 3.87 0.33
CA HIS A 18 -5.60 3.49 1.71
C HIS A 18 -4.72 4.28 2.69
N ARG A 19 -3.42 4.43 2.40
CA ARG A 19 -2.50 5.26 3.18
C ARG A 19 -3.01 6.70 3.30
N ALA A 20 -3.33 7.36 2.20
CA ALA A 20 -3.81 8.74 2.21
C ALA A 20 -5.13 8.89 2.98
N LEU A 21 -6.09 7.99 2.77
CA LEU A 21 -7.38 8.00 3.47
C LEU A 21 -7.23 7.76 4.97
N CYS A 22 -6.29 6.90 5.36
CA CYS A 22 -5.98 6.64 6.77
C CYS A 22 -5.25 7.82 7.45
N GLN A 23 -4.47 8.59 6.69
CA GLN A 23 -3.90 9.86 7.17
C GLN A 23 -5.00 10.91 7.36
N GLU A 24 -5.92 11.03 6.39
CA GLU A 24 -7.09 11.93 6.46
C GLU A 24 -8.05 11.56 7.61
N ALA A 25 -8.16 10.27 7.92
CA ALA A 25 -8.91 9.77 9.08
C ALA A 25 -8.17 9.95 10.41
N GLU A 26 -6.90 10.41 10.40
CA GLU A 26 -6.02 10.56 11.56
C GLU A 26 -5.73 9.25 12.32
N ILE A 27 -5.95 8.09 11.69
CA ILE A 27 -5.73 6.75 12.28
C ILE A 27 -4.33 6.25 11.97
N PHE A 28 -3.76 6.61 10.82
CA PHE A 28 -2.40 6.28 10.42
C PHE A 28 -1.48 7.50 10.47
N ASP A 29 -0.25 7.32 10.95
CA ASP A 29 0.81 8.35 10.92
C ASP A 29 2.14 7.69 10.50
N PRO A 30 2.74 8.08 9.36
CA PRO A 30 3.99 7.50 8.87
C PRO A 30 5.19 7.75 9.81
N ASN A 31 5.12 8.77 10.68
CA ASN A 31 6.16 9.03 11.68
C ASN A 31 5.93 8.21 12.96
N LYS A 32 4.74 7.64 13.15
CA LYS A 32 4.35 6.87 14.34
C LYS A 32 3.85 5.47 13.99
N ARG A 33 4.52 4.80 13.05
CA ARG A 33 4.13 3.46 12.53
C ARG A 33 3.89 2.40 13.61
N ARG A 34 4.57 2.47 14.76
CA ARG A 34 4.36 1.51 15.88
C ARG A 34 3.06 1.75 16.65
N LEU A 35 2.65 3.00 16.80
CA LEU A 35 1.44 3.38 17.57
C LEU A 35 0.21 3.45 16.68
N LYS A 36 0.41 3.85 15.42
CA LYS A 36 -0.62 4.04 14.40
C LYS A 36 -0.22 3.29 13.12
N PRO A 37 -0.23 1.95 13.14
CA PRO A 37 0.18 1.17 11.98
C PRO A 37 -0.89 1.16 10.89
N LEU A 38 -0.47 1.11 9.62
CA LEU A 38 -1.39 1.17 8.48
C LEU A 38 -2.31 -0.06 8.42
N HIS A 39 -1.81 -1.25 8.76
CA HIS A 39 -2.60 -2.50 8.72
C HIS A 39 -3.73 -2.58 9.76
N GLN A 40 -3.79 -1.66 10.73
CA GLN A 40 -4.89 -1.57 11.71
C GLN A 40 -5.86 -0.43 11.39
N CYS A 41 -5.64 0.31 10.30
CA CYS A 41 -6.52 1.41 9.94
C CYS A 41 -7.89 0.91 9.48
N ASP A 42 -8.94 1.48 10.08
CA ASP A 42 -10.32 1.32 9.63
C ASP A 42 -10.93 2.68 9.30
N ILE A 43 -11.24 2.90 8.01
CA ILE A 43 -11.83 4.16 7.54
C ILE A 43 -13.36 4.20 7.69
N TYR A 44 -13.96 3.21 8.35
CA TYR A 44 -15.40 3.16 8.60
C TYR A 44 -15.91 4.43 9.30
N LYS A 45 -17.00 5.01 8.79
CA LYS A 45 -17.65 6.24 9.29
C LYS A 45 -16.77 7.51 9.31
N HIS A 46 -15.60 7.52 8.66
CA HIS A 46 -14.81 8.73 8.51
C HIS A 46 -15.28 9.58 7.32
N THR A 47 -16.11 10.58 7.62
CA THR A 47 -16.66 11.51 6.61
C THR A 47 -15.59 12.31 5.88
N ARG A 48 -14.53 12.73 6.57
CA ARG A 48 -13.38 13.43 5.96
C ARG A 48 -12.73 12.60 4.85
N ALA A 49 -12.39 11.34 5.15
CA ALA A 49 -11.85 10.39 4.18
C ALA A 49 -12.84 10.12 3.03
N GLY A 50 -14.13 9.91 3.34
CA GLY A 50 -15.17 9.73 2.32
C GLY A 50 -15.32 10.92 1.37
N ASN A 51 -15.30 12.15 1.90
CA ASN A 51 -15.38 13.38 1.10
C ASN A 51 -14.14 13.55 0.20
N LEU A 52 -12.95 13.24 0.71
CA LEU A 52 -11.71 13.24 -0.07
C LEU A 52 -11.77 12.21 -1.21
N PHE A 53 -12.18 10.98 -0.91
CA PHE A 53 -12.31 9.92 -1.91
C PHE A 53 -13.38 10.25 -2.96
N GLY A 54 -14.52 10.79 -2.53
CA GLY A 54 -15.62 11.22 -3.39
C GLY A 54 -15.19 12.30 -4.38
N ARG A 55 -14.40 13.30 -3.94
CA ARG A 55 -13.85 14.34 -4.83
C ARG A 55 -13.02 13.75 -5.97
N MET A 56 -12.15 12.80 -5.66
CA MET A 56 -11.35 12.10 -6.68
C MET A 56 -12.25 11.27 -7.62
N LEU A 57 -13.22 10.51 -7.10
CA LEU A 57 -14.09 9.66 -7.92
C LEU A 57 -15.01 10.47 -8.86
N GLN A 58 -15.47 11.64 -8.42
CA GLN A 58 -16.32 12.54 -9.23
C GLN A 58 -15.64 13.02 -10.51
N MET A 59 -14.30 13.04 -10.55
CA MET A 59 -13.55 13.43 -11.75
C MET A 59 -13.71 12.41 -12.89
N GLY A 60 -14.00 11.15 -12.58
CA GLY A 60 -14.15 10.09 -13.59
C GLY A 60 -12.97 10.05 -14.57
N SER A 61 -13.29 10.08 -15.86
CA SER A 61 -12.30 10.15 -16.94
C SER A 61 -12.09 11.58 -17.51
N SER A 62 -12.61 12.62 -16.84
CA SER A 62 -12.54 14.00 -17.34
C SER A 62 -11.14 14.61 -17.29
N ARG A 63 -10.26 14.06 -16.45
CA ARG A 63 -8.87 14.49 -16.27
C ARG A 63 -7.92 13.29 -16.40
N PRO A 64 -6.65 13.52 -16.77
CA PRO A 64 -5.61 12.52 -16.62
C PRO A 64 -5.56 11.93 -15.20
N TRP A 65 -5.29 10.63 -15.09
CA TRP A 65 -5.26 9.92 -13.81
C TRP A 65 -4.29 10.52 -12.75
N PRO A 66 -3.14 11.16 -13.09
CA PRO A 66 -2.29 11.81 -12.09
C PRO A 66 -2.99 12.97 -11.37
N ASP A 67 -3.86 13.69 -12.07
CA ASP A 67 -4.61 14.82 -11.50
C ASP A 67 -5.64 14.30 -10.49
N ALA A 68 -6.29 13.17 -10.79
CA ALA A 68 -7.18 12.52 -9.84
C ALA A 68 -6.41 12.02 -8.62
N MET A 69 -5.28 11.34 -8.83
CA MET A 69 -4.43 10.85 -7.73
C MET A 69 -3.94 11.97 -6.82
N GLU A 70 -3.61 13.13 -7.38
CA GLU A 70 -3.16 14.30 -6.62
C GLU A 70 -4.23 14.83 -5.68
N VAL A 71 -5.51 14.83 -6.09
CA VAL A 71 -6.63 15.23 -5.22
C VAL A 71 -6.72 14.36 -3.96
N LEU A 72 -6.48 13.05 -4.09
CA LEU A 72 -6.61 12.10 -2.98
C LEU A 72 -5.33 11.99 -2.14
N THR A 73 -4.17 12.01 -2.77
CA THR A 73 -2.90 11.63 -2.14
C THR A 73 -1.92 12.78 -1.98
N GLY A 74 -2.17 13.92 -2.64
CA GLY A 74 -1.22 15.02 -2.78
C GLY A 74 -0.03 14.70 -3.70
N GLN A 75 -0.06 13.57 -4.41
CA GLN A 75 1.01 13.10 -5.27
C GLN A 75 0.49 12.78 -6.67
N ARG A 76 1.35 12.96 -7.68
CA ARG A 76 1.01 12.68 -9.10
C ARG A 76 1.57 11.36 -9.61
N GLU A 77 2.42 10.71 -8.82
CA GLU A 77 3.13 9.50 -9.20
C GLU A 77 2.65 8.29 -8.40
N MET A 78 2.73 7.11 -9.03
CA MET A 78 2.45 5.85 -8.36
C MET A 78 3.58 5.52 -7.40
N ASP A 79 3.22 5.23 -6.15
CA ASP A 79 4.17 5.02 -5.06
C ASP A 79 3.86 3.72 -4.30
N ALA A 80 4.91 2.92 -4.03
CA ALA A 80 4.79 1.66 -3.33
C ALA A 80 4.96 1.79 -1.80
N SER A 81 5.18 3.00 -1.27
CA SER A 81 5.40 3.22 0.16
C SER A 81 4.20 2.79 0.99
N GLY A 82 2.96 2.94 0.48
CA GLY A 82 1.77 2.41 1.14
C GLY A 82 1.77 0.89 1.30
N LEU A 83 2.20 0.17 0.27
CA LEU A 83 2.31 -1.29 0.30
C LEU A 83 3.38 -1.72 1.31
N LEU A 84 4.55 -1.07 1.27
CA LEU A 84 5.66 -1.35 2.19
C LEU A 84 5.29 -1.02 3.65
N ASP A 85 4.61 0.11 3.88
CA ASP A 85 4.13 0.51 5.21
C ASP A 85 3.15 -0.52 5.78
N TYR A 86 2.24 -1.04 4.95
CA TYR A 86 1.25 -2.04 5.36
C TYR A 86 1.92 -3.34 5.81
N PHE A 87 2.85 -3.86 5.00
CA PHE A 87 3.51 -5.14 5.24
C PHE A 87 4.77 -5.06 6.11
N LYS A 88 5.17 -3.86 6.57
CA LYS A 88 6.40 -3.67 7.36
C LYS A 88 6.52 -4.61 8.57
N PRO A 89 5.48 -4.82 9.41
CA PRO A 89 5.59 -5.70 10.57
C PRO A 89 5.80 -7.17 10.19
N LEU A 90 5.11 -7.61 9.13
CA LEU A 90 5.28 -8.97 8.59
C LEU A 90 6.68 -9.15 8.00
N SER A 91 7.15 -8.19 7.21
CA SER A 91 8.49 -8.20 6.64
C SER A 91 9.57 -8.27 7.72
N ASP A 92 9.43 -7.47 8.78
CA ASP A 92 10.36 -7.47 9.91
C ASP A 92 10.35 -8.79 10.67
N TRP A 93 9.17 -9.40 10.84
CA TRP A 93 9.05 -10.71 11.47
C TRP A 93 9.68 -11.80 10.61
N LEU A 94 9.35 -11.85 9.31
CA LEU A 94 9.90 -12.83 8.37
C LEU A 94 11.43 -12.77 8.29
N GLN A 95 12.02 -11.57 8.25
CA GLN A 95 13.47 -11.42 8.22
C GLN A 95 14.14 -12.02 9.47
N ARG A 96 13.56 -11.80 10.66
CA ARG A 96 14.06 -12.39 11.91
C ARG A 96 13.88 -13.90 11.92
N GLU A 97 12.72 -14.38 11.50
CA GLU A 97 12.40 -15.80 11.55
C GLU A 97 13.22 -16.61 10.56
N ASN A 98 13.35 -16.14 9.31
CA ASN A 98 14.19 -16.79 8.31
C ASN A 98 15.66 -16.84 8.75
N SER A 99 16.14 -15.80 9.45
CA SER A 99 17.49 -15.80 10.03
C SER A 99 17.63 -16.77 11.21
N ARG A 100 16.56 -16.96 12.00
CA ARG A 100 16.51 -17.87 13.15
C ARG A 100 16.50 -19.33 12.72
N THR A 101 15.78 -19.68 11.66
CA THR A 101 15.69 -21.06 11.15
C THR A 101 16.68 -21.36 10.03
N ASN A 102 17.46 -20.35 9.60
CA ASN A 102 18.43 -20.44 8.51
C ASN A 102 17.78 -20.89 7.18
N GLU A 103 16.60 -20.32 6.88
CA GLU A 103 15.88 -20.63 5.64
C GLU A 103 16.69 -20.20 4.41
N PRO A 104 16.74 -21.04 3.35
CA PRO A 104 17.27 -20.62 2.07
C PRO A 104 16.33 -19.59 1.42
N LEU A 105 16.80 -18.35 1.27
CA LEU A 105 16.04 -17.25 0.65
C LEU A 105 16.06 -17.24 -0.89
N ASP A 106 16.85 -18.13 -1.49
CA ASP A 106 17.05 -18.21 -2.93
C ASP A 106 16.47 -19.51 -3.46
N TRP A 107 15.79 -19.44 -4.60
CA TRP A 107 15.22 -20.59 -5.29
C TRP A 107 16.30 -21.58 -5.76
N LEU A 108 17.54 -21.11 -5.97
CA LEU A 108 18.66 -21.97 -6.36
C LEU A 108 19.22 -22.82 -5.22
N LYS A 109 18.95 -22.45 -3.96
CA LYS A 109 19.44 -23.20 -2.78
C LYS A 109 18.49 -24.34 -2.36
N GLY A 110 17.30 -24.41 -2.97
CA GLY A 110 16.37 -25.53 -2.83
C GLY A 110 16.71 -26.75 -3.71
N GLU A 111 17.60 -26.60 -4.68
CA GLU A 111 18.11 -27.70 -5.52
C GLU A 111 19.38 -28.33 -4.91
N CYS A 112 19.32 -28.72 -3.64
CA CYS A 112 20.30 -29.65 -3.09
C CYS A 112 19.94 -31.06 -3.55
N GLY A 113 20.27 -31.41 -4.81
CA GLY A 113 20.01 -32.76 -5.31
C GLY A 113 20.27 -33.08 -6.78
N ILE A 114 20.97 -32.24 -7.56
CA ILE A 114 21.45 -32.66 -8.89
C ILE A 114 22.98 -32.60 -8.90
N ARG A 115 23.58 -33.72 -8.50
CA ARG A 115 24.87 -34.19 -9.04
C ARG A 115 24.56 -35.27 -10.07
#